data_AF-A0A2G9YE12-F1
#
_entry.id   AF-A0A2G9YE12-F1
#
_cell.length_a   1.000
_cell.length_b   1.000
_cell.length_c   1.000
_cell.angle_alpha   90.00
_cell.angle_beta   90.00
_cell.angle_gamma   90.00
#
_symmetry.space_group_name_H-M   'P 1'
#
loop_
_entity.id
_entity.type
_entity.pdbx_description
1 polymer ?
#
loop_
_entity_poly.entity_id
_entity_poly.type
_entity_poly.pdbx_seq_one_letter_code
_entity_poly.pdbx_strand_id
1 'polypeptide(L)'
;MKLLALAPQVLSLSRTVQGIWHTKHFERIRIHSRTDTILKPVSFFEFIAVLENTRVKVIVKQIDGGQKFFWSIIPYWKIDSINSRRVLHSGDLEHD
;
A
#
# COMPACT_ATOMS: atom_id res chain seq x y z
N MET A 1 11.71 -0.62 -12.09
CA MET A 1 10.96 -1.25 -10.97
C MET A 1 11.64 -0.97 -9.61
N LYS A 2 11.70 0.28 -9.14
CA LYS A 2 12.39 0.61 -7.86
C LYS A 2 11.51 0.54 -6.61
N LEU A 3 10.21 0.79 -6.74
CA LEU A 3 9.31 0.95 -5.58
C LEU A 3 8.92 -0.36 -4.89
N LEU A 4 8.81 -1.47 -5.64
CA LEU A 4 8.42 -2.77 -5.06
C LEU A 4 9.46 -3.28 -4.06
N ALA A 5 10.75 -3.02 -4.31
CA ALA A 5 11.84 -3.38 -3.42
C ALA A 5 11.82 -2.61 -2.09
N LEU A 6 11.11 -1.48 -2.02
CA LEU A 6 10.96 -0.71 -0.79
C LEU A 6 9.87 -1.27 0.14
N ALA A 7 8.96 -2.10 -0.37
CA ALA A 7 7.84 -2.60 0.43
C ALA A 7 8.29 -3.41 1.66
N PRO A 8 9.28 -4.34 1.58
CA PRO A 8 9.79 -5.03 2.77
C PRO A 8 10.44 -4.07 3.78
N GLN A 9 11.13 -3.04 3.30
CA GLN A 9 11.76 -2.03 4.17
C GLN A 9 10.71 -1.20 4.90
N VAL A 10 9.67 -0.73 4.20
CA VAL A 10 8.54 -0.02 4.82
C VAL A 10 7.86 -0.90 5.86
N LEU A 11 7.56 -2.16 5.54
CA LEU A 11 6.92 -3.08 6.49
C LEU A 11 7.79 -3.36 7.72
N SER A 12 9.10 -3.41 7.55
CA SER A 12 10.04 -3.57 8.67
C SER A 12 10.18 -2.30 9.53
N LEU A 13 10.07 -1.11 8.92
CA LEU A 13 10.20 0.17 9.60
C LEU A 13 8.89 0.64 10.25
N SER A 14 7.75 0.31 9.64
CA SER A 14 6.42 0.62 10.15
C SER A 14 6.14 -0.26 11.37
N ARG A 15 6.47 0.24 12.56
CA ARG A 15 6.27 -0.47 13.83
C ARG A 15 4.78 -0.67 14.17
N THR A 16 3.88 0.03 13.50
CA THR A 16 2.43 -0.01 13.77
C THR A 16 1.61 0.00 12.49
N VAL A 17 0.50 -0.72 12.51
CA VAL A 17 -0.57 -0.60 11.52
C VAL A 17 -1.26 0.74 11.73
N GLN A 18 -1.30 1.58 10.71
CA GLN A 18 -1.86 2.92 10.79
C GLN A 18 -3.38 2.94 10.55
N GLY A 19 -3.87 1.96 9.80
CA GLY A 19 -5.29 1.82 9.49
C GLY A 19 -5.63 0.41 9.05
N ILE A 20 -6.84 -0.04 9.40
CA ILE A 20 -7.42 -1.29 8.93
C ILE A 20 -8.77 -0.96 8.31
N TRP A 21 -8.95 -1.33 7.05
CA TRP A 21 -10.22 -1.16 6.36
C TRP A 21 -10.80 -2.51 5.97
N HIS A 22 -12.03 -2.77 6.40
CA HIS A 22 -12.77 -3.98 6.09
C HIS A 22 -13.86 -3.67 5.08
N THR A 23 -13.90 -4.42 3.99
CA THR A 23 -14.92 -4.27 2.95
C THR A 23 -15.27 -5.62 2.34
N LYS A 24 -16.27 -5.66 1.47
CA LYS A 24 -16.54 -6.80 0.61
C LYS A 24 -16.09 -6.44 -0.80
N HIS A 25 -15.29 -7.30 -1.42
CA HIS A 25 -14.78 -7.08 -2.78
C HIS A 25 -15.07 -8.31 -3.63
N PHE A 26 -15.35 -8.07 -4.92
CA PHE A 26 -15.53 -9.14 -5.89
C PHE A 26 -14.16 -9.69 -6.29
N GLU A 27 -13.90 -10.94 -5.95
CA GLU A 27 -12.66 -11.63 -6.31
C GLU A 27 -12.94 -12.66 -7.41
N ARG A 28 -12.05 -12.71 -8.40
CA ARG A 28 -12.08 -13.74 -9.44
C ARG A 28 -11.41 -14.99 -8.89
N ILE A 29 -12.18 -16.05 -8.70
CA ILE A 29 -11.70 -17.32 -8.17
C ILE A 29 -11.86 -18.37 -9.27
N ARG A 30 -10.78 -19.12 -9.53
CA ARG A 30 -10.84 -20.26 -10.43
C ARG A 30 -11.27 -21.49 -9.64
N ILE A 31 -12.49 -21.96 -9.86
CA ILE A 31 -13.02 -23.19 -9.28
C ILE A 31 -13.04 -24.23 -10.40
N HIS A 32 -12.11 -25.18 -10.32
CA HIS A 32 -11.84 -26.16 -11.37
C HIS A 32 -11.56 -25.50 -12.73
N SER A 33 -12.52 -25.60 -13.66
CA SER A 33 -12.44 -25.05 -15.03
C SER A 33 -13.21 -23.75 -15.22
N ARG A 34 -13.91 -23.24 -14.21
CA ARG A 34 -14.69 -22.00 -14.29
C ARG A 34 -14.01 -20.88 -13.49
N THR A 35 -14.09 -19.67 -14.02
CA THR A 35 -13.70 -18.46 -13.28
C THR A 35 -14.97 -17.77 -12.85
N ASP A 36 -15.27 -17.82 -11.57
CA ASP A 36 -16.41 -17.12 -10.99
C ASP A 36 -15.95 -15.83 -10.31
N THR A 37 -16.83 -14.85 -10.28
CA THR A 37 -16.63 -13.59 -9.56
C THR A 37 -17.48 -13.65 -8.30
N ILE A 38 -16.84 -13.87 -7.15
CA ILE A 38 -17.55 -14.09 -5.88
C ILE A 38 -17.25 -12.92 -4.95
N LEU A 39 -18.29 -12.44 -4.27
CA LEU A 39 -18.14 -11.41 -3.23
C LEU A 39 -17.49 -12.04 -1.99
N LYS A 40 -16.32 -11.56 -1.61
CA LYS A 40 -15.57 -12.04 -0.44
C LYS A 40 -15.26 -10.89 0.53
N PRO A 41 -15.21 -11.15 1.84
CA PRO A 41 -14.71 -10.17 2.79
C PRO A 41 -13.21 -9.95 2.55
N VAL A 42 -12.80 -8.69 2.53
CA VAL A 42 -11.42 -8.26 2.28
C VAL A 42 -11.01 -7.25 3.35
N SER A 43 -9.83 -7.46 3.92
CA SER A 43 -9.18 -6.52 4.83
C SER A 43 -7.97 -5.88 4.14
N PHE A 44 -7.88 -4.56 4.23
CA PHE A 44 -6.72 -3.78 3.83
C PHE A 44 -6.02 -3.27 5.08
N PHE A 45 -4.71 -3.46 5.15
CA PHE A 45 -3.85 -2.99 6.22
C PHE A 45 -2.91 -1.92 5.68
N GLU A 46 -2.93 -0.75 6.31
CA GLU A 46 -2.09 0.38 5.93
C GLU A 46 -0.86 0.47 6.83
N PHE A 47 0.29 0.50 6.20
CA PHE A 47 1.59 0.68 6.83
C PHE A 47 2.23 1.94 6.28
N ILE A 48 2.82 2.75 7.15
CA ILE A 48 3.46 3.99 6.75
C ILE A 48 4.85 4.01 7.36
N ALA A 49 5.84 4.32 6.53
CA ALA A 49 7.20 4.61 6.98
C ALA A 49 7.74 5.84 6.25
N VAL A 50 8.76 6.47 6.84
CA VAL A 50 9.55 7.50 6.18
C VAL A 50 10.82 6.84 5.65
N LEU A 51 11.03 6.93 4.34
CA LEU A 51 12.23 6.46 3.64
C LEU A 51 12.87 7.65 2.93
N GLU A 52 14.15 7.92 3.19
CA GLU A 52 14.90 9.01 2.52
C GLU A 52 14.13 10.35 2.53
N ASN A 53 13.59 10.71 3.70
CA ASN A 53 12.73 11.88 3.97
C ASN A 53 11.41 11.92 3.18
N THR A 54 10.97 10.80 2.62
CA THR A 54 9.69 10.66 1.93
C THR A 54 8.77 9.70 2.69
N ARG A 55 7.55 10.15 2.98
CA ARG A 55 6.52 9.27 3.56
C ARG A 55 6.01 8.30 2.50
N VAL A 56 6.06 7.02 2.79
CA VAL A 56 5.59 5.95 1.91
C VAL A 56 4.54 5.13 2.63
N LYS A 57 3.40 4.92 1.97
CA LYS A 57 2.34 4.03 2.43
C LYS A 57 2.41 2.70 1.69
N VAL A 58 2.40 1.59 2.40
CA VAL A 58 2.25 0.23 1.86
C VAL A 58 0.90 -0.31 2.27
N ILE A 59 0.17 -0.87 1.30
CA ILE A 59 -1.12 -1.53 1.52
C ILE A 59 -0.92 -3.03 1.38
N VAL A 60 -1.36 -3.77 2.40
CA VAL A 60 -1.41 -5.24 2.41
C VAL A 60 -2.87 -5.65 2.35
N LYS A 61 -3.21 -6.59 1.47
CA LYS A 61 -4.56 -7.13 1.31
C LYS A 61 -4.64 -8.53 1.90
N GLN A 62 -5.77 -8.84 2.54
CA GLN A 62 -6.14 -10.15 3.01
C GLN A 62 -7.56 -10.47 2.53
N ILE A 63 -7.75 -11.64 1.94
CA ILE A 63 -9.05 -12.09 1.45
C ILE A 63 -9.52 -13.23 2.36
N ASP A 64 -10.72 -13.10 2.93
CA ASP A 64 -11.43 -14.16 3.66
C ASP A 64 -10.59 -14.87 4.74
N GLY A 65 -9.80 -14.10 5.49
CA GLY A 65 -8.91 -14.63 6.53
C GLY A 65 -7.68 -15.38 6.02
N GLY A 66 -7.47 -15.48 4.71
CA GLY A 66 -6.34 -16.16 4.08
C GLY A 66 -4.99 -15.47 4.27
N GLN A 67 -4.01 -15.83 3.43
CA GLN A 67 -2.67 -15.25 3.49
C GLN A 67 -2.70 -13.75 3.13
N LYS A 68 -1.94 -12.95 3.89
CA LYS A 68 -1.72 -11.53 3.60
C LYS A 68 -0.73 -11.40 2.45
N PHE A 69 -1.01 -10.53 1.49
CA PHE A 69 -0.12 -10.26 0.37
C PHE A 69 -0.02 -8.77 0.08
N PHE A 70 1.11 -8.39 -0.52
CA PHE A 70 1.33 -7.03 -0.97
C PHE A 70 0.27 -6.63 -2.00
N TRP A 71 -0.38 -5.49 -1.78
CA TRP A 71 -1.35 -4.94 -2.71
C TRP A 71 -0.78 -3.75 -3.48
N SER A 72 -0.33 -2.71 -2.77
CA SER A 72 0.22 -1.52 -3.41
C SER A 72 1.20 -0.77 -2.52
N ILE A 73 2.03 0.08 -3.15
CA ILE A 73 2.89 1.04 -2.49
C ILE A 73 2.61 2.42 -3.07
N ILE A 74 2.38 3.40 -2.20
CA ILE A 74 1.97 4.75 -2.52
C ILE A 74 2.95 5.70 -1.83
N PRO A 75 3.92 6.27 -2.56
CA PRO A 75 4.71 7.38 -2.03
C PRO A 75 3.79 8.60 -1.87
N TYR A 76 4.00 9.40 -0.82
CA TYR A 76 3.40 10.73 -0.75
C TYR A 76 4.26 11.68 -1.61
N TRP A 77 3.75 12.02 -2.79
CA TRP A 77 4.39 13.00 -3.68
C TRP A 77 3.74 14.37 -3.42
N LYS A 78 4.51 15.40 -3.08
CA LYS A 78 4.06 16.78 -3.35
C LYS A 78 4.26 17.02 -4.86
N ILE A 79 3.26 17.56 -5.54
CA ILE A 79 3.41 18.01 -6.93
C ILE A 79 4.18 19.33 -6.85
N ASP A 80 5.34 19.41 -7.49
CA ASP A 80 6.01 20.69 -7.69
C ASP A 80 5.14 21.53 -8.64
N SER A 81 4.55 22.61 -8.10
CA SER A 81 3.64 23.50 -8.81
C SER A 81 4.28 24.22 -9.99
N ILE A 82 5.61 24.22 -10.09
CA ILE A 82 6.37 24.94 -11.12
C ILE A 82 6.58 24.06 -12.36
N ASN A 83 6.76 22.75 -12.19
CA ASN A 83 7.15 21.86 -13.29
C ASN A 83 6.14 20.74 -13.60
N SER A 84 5.07 20.59 -12.81
CA SER A 84 4.12 19.46 -12.91
C SER A 84 4.80 18.08 -12.91
N ARG A 85 6.05 18.04 -12.41
CA ARG A 85 6.82 16.82 -12.25
C ARG A 85 6.62 16.30 -10.84
N ARG A 86 6.46 14.99 -10.77
CA ARG A 86 6.41 14.23 -9.54
C ARG A 86 7.82 14.21 -8.94
N VAL A 87 8.11 15.14 -8.04
CA VAL A 87 9.43 15.26 -7.39
C VAL A 87 9.38 14.61 -6.01
N LEU A 88 10.40 13.82 -5.67
CA LEU A 88 10.58 13.22 -4.36
C LEU A 88 11.14 14.30 -3.44
N HIS A 89 10.26 14.96 -2.68
CA HIS A 89 10.68 16.04 -1.78
C HIS A 89 11.17 15.42 -0.48
N SER A 90 12.48 15.41 -0.28
CA SER A 90 13.17 14.98 0.94
C SER A 90 13.08 16.05 2.05
N GLY A 91 11.87 16.58 2.30
CA GLY A 91 11.64 17.63 3.28
C GLY A 91 11.62 17.11 4.71
N ASP A 92 12.27 17.86 5.61
CA ASP A 92 12.27 17.64 7.05
C ASP A 92 10.85 17.79 7.63
N LEU A 93 10.43 16.82 8.44
CA LEU A 93 9.05 16.65 8.93
C LEU A 93 8.80 17.32 10.29
N GLU A 94 9.81 17.91 10.91
CA GLU A 94 9.61 18.69 12.15
C GLU A 94 9.03 20.09 11.90
N HIS A 95 9.05 20.60 10.66
CA HIS A 95 8.80 22.01 10.38
C HIS A 95 7.72 22.31 9.30
N ASP A 96 6.82 21.37 8.94
CA ASP A 96 5.69 21.61 8.00
C ASP A 96 4.32 21.14 8.55
#